data_AF-A0A1F8KF82-F1
#
_entry.id   AF-A0A1F8KF82-F1
#
_cell.length_a   1.000
_cell.length_b   1.000
_cell.length_c   1.000
_cell.angle_alpha   90.00
_cell.angle_beta   90.00
_cell.angle_gamma   90.00
#
_symmetry.space_group_name_H-M   'P 1'
#
loop_
_entity.id
_entity.type
_entity.pdbx_description
1 polymer ?
#
loop_
_entity_poly.entity_id
_entity_poly.type
_entity_poly.pdbx_seq_one_letter_code
_entity_poly.pdbx_strand_id
1 'polypeptide(L)'
;MREFIDGAEVVARAAISAGCNFFSGYPITPATTILLHMLKELPKVGGTAIQAEDEISAMGFCIGAALSGARVMTATSGPGISLYSESIGAAIMCEVPMV
;
A
#
# COMPACT_ATOMS: atom_id res chain seq x y z
N MET A 1 9.97 -22.45 12.35
CA MET A 1 8.66 -22.69 12.96
C MET A 1 7.63 -22.65 11.84
N ARG A 2 6.66 -23.57 11.76
CA ARG A 2 5.54 -23.48 10.82
C ARG A 2 4.37 -22.82 11.55
N GLU A 3 3.78 -21.78 10.95
CA GLU A 3 2.68 -21.00 11.51
C GLU A 3 1.50 -21.06 10.51
N PHE A 4 0.26 -21.06 11.03
CA PHE A 4 -0.93 -20.85 10.20
C PHE A 4 -1.24 -19.36 10.17
N ILE A 5 -1.19 -18.79 8.97
CA ILE A 5 -1.30 -17.35 8.73
C ILE A 5 -2.14 -17.12 7.48
N ASP A 6 -2.93 -16.05 7.45
CA ASP A 6 -3.69 -15.68 6.26
C ASP A 6 -2.84 -14.93 5.23
N GLY A 7 -3.34 -14.85 4.00
CA GLY A 7 -2.60 -14.23 2.89
C GLY A 7 -2.37 -12.73 3.06
N ALA A 8 -3.30 -12.01 3.69
CA ALA A 8 -3.18 -10.56 3.88
C ALA A 8 -2.08 -10.23 4.89
N GLU A 9 -1.99 -11.01 5.96
CA GLU A 9 -0.91 -10.87 6.94
C GLU A 9 0.45 -11.21 6.31
N VAL A 10 0.53 -12.26 5.48
CA VAL A 10 1.78 -12.59 4.76
C VAL A 10 2.20 -11.44 3.84
N VAL A 11 1.29 -10.84 3.08
CA VAL A 11 1.59 -9.69 2.21
C VAL A 11 2.16 -8.53 3.03
N ALA A 12 1.54 -8.17 4.15
CA ALA A 12 2.01 -7.08 4.99
C ALA A 12 3.40 -7.37 5.59
N ARG A 13 3.60 -8.57 6.16
CA ARG A 13 4.90 -8.99 6.71
C ARG A 13 5.99 -9.01 5.63
N ALA A 14 5.68 -9.51 4.42
CA ALA A 14 6.61 -9.56 3.31
C ALA A 14 6.97 -8.17 2.78
N ALA A 15 6.01 -7.26 2.65
CA ALA A 15 6.24 -5.88 2.24
C ALA A 15 7.20 -5.17 3.20
N ILE A 16 6.95 -5.30 4.51
CA ILE A 16 7.83 -4.74 5.55
C ILE A 16 9.23 -5.36 5.45
N SER A 17 9.33 -6.69 5.33
CA SER A 17 10.62 -7.39 5.18
C SER A 17 11.36 -6.98 3.91
N ALA A 18 10.65 -6.60 2.85
CA ALA A 18 11.20 -6.09 1.61
C ALA A 18 11.58 -4.59 1.71
N GLY A 19 11.48 -3.98 2.89
CA GLY A 19 11.87 -2.59 3.13
C GLY A 19 10.83 -1.56 2.68
N CYS A 20 9.57 -1.95 2.49
CA CYS A 20 8.47 -0.99 2.37
C CYS A 20 8.42 -0.12 3.62
N ASN A 21 8.45 1.20 3.45
CA ASN A 21 8.44 2.18 4.54
C ASN A 21 7.29 3.19 4.43
N PHE A 22 6.45 3.08 3.41
CA PHE A 22 5.23 3.87 3.27
C PHE A 22 4.09 3.05 2.68
N PHE A 23 2.91 3.15 3.29
CA PHE A 23 1.69 2.52 2.81
C PHE A 23 0.52 3.48 2.87
N SER A 24 -0.29 3.48 1.83
CA SER A 24 -1.58 4.18 1.82
C SER A 24 -2.64 3.27 1.20
N GLY A 25 -3.86 3.29 1.72
CA GLY A 25 -4.95 2.48 1.19
C GLY A 25 -6.32 2.95 1.65
N TYR A 26 -7.36 2.47 0.98
CA TYR A 26 -8.76 2.72 1.32
C TYR A 26 -9.46 1.39 1.65
N PRO A 27 -10.35 1.32 2.67
CA PRO A 27 -11.03 0.08 3.02
C PRO A 27 -11.92 -0.44 1.88
N ILE A 28 -11.54 -1.58 1.30
CA ILE A 28 -12.35 -2.31 0.31
C ILE A 28 -12.14 -3.83 0.47
N THR A 29 -13.24 -4.59 0.58
CA THR A 29 -13.16 -6.05 0.72
C THR A 29 -12.67 -6.69 -0.59
N PRO A 30 -11.74 -7.67 -0.55
CA PRO A 30 -11.08 -8.27 0.62
C PRO A 30 -9.73 -7.62 1.01
N ALA A 31 -9.32 -6.53 0.39
CA ALA A 31 -8.03 -5.88 0.62
C ALA A 31 -7.93 -5.15 1.98
N THR A 32 -9.05 -4.84 2.63
CA THR A 32 -9.08 -4.16 3.94
C THR A 32 -8.17 -4.81 4.98
N THR A 33 -8.06 -6.14 4.99
CA THR A 33 -7.21 -6.83 5.97
C THR A 33 -5.73 -6.47 5.80
N ILE A 34 -5.24 -6.27 4.57
CA ILE A 34 -3.87 -5.79 4.31
C ILE A 34 -3.68 -4.39 4.90
N LEU A 35 -4.62 -3.47 4.64
CA LEU A 35 -4.61 -2.12 5.22
C LEU A 35 -4.52 -2.17 6.75
N LEU A 36 -5.33 -3.00 7.40
CA LEU A 36 -5.31 -3.14 8.86
C LEU A 36 -3.97 -3.68 9.38
N HIS A 37 -3.38 -4.67 8.72
CA HIS A 37 -2.04 -5.16 9.08
C HIS A 37 -0.96 -4.10 8.88
N MET A 38 -1.01 -3.34 7.77
CA MET A 38 -0.03 -2.29 7.50
C MET A 38 -0.15 -1.14 8.51
N LEU A 39 -1.36 -0.68 8.83
CA LEU A 39 -1.62 0.32 9.88
C LEU A 39 -1.07 -0.12 11.24
N LYS A 40 -1.15 -1.42 11.55
CA LYS A 40 -0.68 -1.96 12.82
C LYS A 40 0.84 -2.19 12.85
N GLU A 41 1.42 -2.74 11.79
CA GLU A 41 2.78 -3.27 11.80
C GLU A 41 3.83 -2.29 11.24
N LEU A 42 3.50 -1.51 10.20
CA LEU A 42 4.46 -0.63 9.54
C LEU A 42 5.00 0.49 10.47
N PRO A 43 4.19 1.13 11.33
CA PRO A 43 4.69 2.13 12.29
C PRO A 43 5.69 1.56 13.30
N LYS A 44 5.62 0.27 13.62
CA LYS A 44 6.54 -0.37 14.59
C LYS A 44 7.98 -0.46 14.07
N VAL A 45 8.16 -0.39 12.76
CA VAL A 45 9.48 -0.37 12.10
C VAL A 45 9.87 1.02 11.61
N GLY A 46 9.16 2.07 12.05
CA GLY A 46 9.42 3.47 11.68
C GLY A 46 8.90 3.89 10.31
N GLY A 47 8.10 3.05 9.63
CA GLY A 47 7.40 3.42 8.42
C GLY A 47 6.07 4.13 8.68
N THR A 48 5.43 4.63 7.63
CA THR A 48 4.17 5.37 7.72
C THR A 48 3.07 4.60 7.01
N ALA A 49 1.98 4.29 7.71
CA ALA A 49 0.77 3.72 7.11
C ALA A 49 -0.41 4.68 7.31
N ILE A 50 -1.14 4.97 6.23
CA ILE A 50 -2.24 5.94 6.22
C ILE A 50 -3.48 5.29 5.61
N GLN A 51 -4.63 5.49 6.23
CA GLN A 51 -5.91 5.26 5.58
C GLN A 51 -6.30 6.55 4.85
N ALA A 52 -6.39 6.49 3.52
CA ALA A 52 -6.85 7.60 2.71
C ALA A 52 -8.38 7.72 2.75
N GLU A 53 -8.91 8.83 2.22
CA GLU A 53 -10.34 9.08 2.07
C GLU A 53 -10.99 8.29 0.92
N ASP A 54 -10.20 7.98 -0.11
CA ASP A 54 -10.59 7.16 -1.27
C ASP A 54 -9.35 6.56 -1.96
N GLU A 55 -9.58 5.77 -2.99
CA GLU A 55 -8.53 5.16 -3.80
C GLU A 55 -7.64 6.16 -4.55
N ILE A 56 -8.19 7.27 -5.03
CA ILE A 56 -7.42 8.27 -5.80
C ILE A 56 -6.39 8.93 -4.88
N SER A 57 -6.81 9.33 -3.69
CA SER A 57 -5.92 9.91 -2.69
C SER A 57 -4.93 8.90 -2.12
N ALA A 58 -5.32 7.62 -2.01
CA ALA A 58 -4.38 6.57 -1.63
C ALA A 58 -3.18 6.50 -2.61
N MET A 59 -3.45 6.53 -3.91
CA MET A 59 -2.41 6.56 -4.95
C MET A 59 -1.62 7.87 -4.92
N GLY A 60 -2.28 9.01 -4.76
CA GLY A 60 -1.63 10.32 -4.67
C GLY A 60 -0.59 10.37 -3.54
N PHE A 61 -0.95 9.85 -2.35
CA PHE A 61 -0.02 9.73 -1.23
C PHE A 61 1.17 8.80 -1.55
N CYS A 62 0.92 7.63 -2.14
CA CYS A 62 2.00 6.72 -2.51
C CYS A 62 2.94 7.31 -3.57
N ILE A 63 2.42 7.97 -4.60
CA ILE A 63 3.23 8.62 -5.64
C ILE A 63 4.09 9.73 -5.03
N GLY A 64 3.50 10.60 -4.21
CA GLY A 64 4.24 11.68 -3.54
C GLY A 64 5.33 11.15 -2.60
N ALA A 65 5.03 10.08 -1.85
CA ALA A 65 6.01 9.43 -0.98
C ALA A 65 7.15 8.78 -1.79
N ALA A 66 6.85 8.11 -2.90
CA ALA A 66 7.85 7.47 -3.75
C ALA A 66 8.79 8.50 -4.38
N LEU A 67 8.26 9.62 -4.88
CA LEU A 67 9.05 10.75 -5.38
C LEU A 67 9.92 11.40 -4.30
N SER A 68 9.54 11.25 -3.02
CA SER A 68 10.33 11.71 -1.87
C SER A 68 11.34 10.66 -1.37
N GLY A 69 11.50 9.54 -2.09
CA GLY A 69 12.48 8.48 -1.79
C GLY A 69 11.96 7.34 -0.92
N ALA A 70 10.66 7.28 -0.62
CA ALA A 70 10.06 6.15 0.09
C ALA A 70 9.90 4.92 -0.82
N ARG A 71 9.96 3.72 -0.22
CA ARG A 71 9.52 2.48 -0.88
C ARG A 71 8.07 2.24 -0.49
N VAL A 72 7.18 2.39 -1.47
CA VAL A 72 5.75 2.49 -1.24
C VAL A 72 5.00 1.22 -1.65
N MET A 73 3.89 0.96 -0.99
CA MET A 73 2.91 -0.05 -1.40
C MET A 73 1.48 0.47 -1.18
N THR A 74 0.53 0.07 -2.01
CA THR A 74 -0.91 0.21 -1.76
C THR A 74 -1.63 -1.16 -1.81
N ALA A 75 -2.89 -1.22 -1.40
CA ALA A 75 -3.74 -2.40 -1.57
C ALA A 75 -5.18 -1.99 -1.87
N THR A 76 -5.79 -2.64 -2.87
CA THR A 76 -7.18 -2.40 -3.27
C THR A 76 -7.83 -3.64 -3.89
N SER A 77 -9.08 -3.52 -4.34
CA SER A 77 -9.87 -4.56 -5.01
C SER A 77 -10.51 -4.00 -6.29
N GLY A 78 -11.34 -4.78 -6.98
CA GLY A 78 -11.84 -4.51 -8.34
C GLY A 78 -12.29 -3.05 -8.60
N PRO A 79 -13.25 -2.50 -7.83
CA PRO A 79 -13.67 -1.10 -7.99
C PRO A 79 -12.54 -0.09 -7.83
N GLY A 80 -11.66 -0.30 -6.86
CA GLY A 80 -10.54 0.59 -6.60
C GLY A 80 -9.44 0.53 -7.65
N ILE A 81 -9.20 -0.63 -8.27
CA ILE A 81 -8.30 -0.73 -9.45
C ILE A 81 -8.79 0.17 -10.59
N SER A 82 -10.11 0.26 -10.82
CA SER A 82 -10.66 1.17 -11.82
C SER A 82 -10.32 2.64 -11.50
N LEU A 83 -10.40 3.03 -10.22
CA LEU A 83 -10.08 4.38 -9.76
C LEU A 83 -8.56 4.67 -9.78
N TYR A 84 -7.72 3.65 -9.66
CA TYR A 84 -6.26 3.79 -9.76
C TYR A 84 -5.77 4.09 -11.19
N SER A 85 -6.58 3.86 -12.22
CA SER A 85 -6.17 3.88 -13.62
C SER A 85 -5.38 5.14 -14.04
N GLU A 86 -5.87 6.33 -13.66
CA GLU A 86 -5.19 7.59 -13.96
C GLU A 86 -3.82 7.67 -13.26
N SER A 87 -3.79 7.36 -11.96
CA SER A 87 -2.58 7.41 -11.14
C SER A 87 -1.53 6.37 -11.57
N ILE A 88 -1.96 5.18 -11.99
CA ILE A 88 -1.06 4.16 -12.56
C ILE A 88 -0.42 4.70 -13.85
N GLY A 89 -1.22 5.31 -14.74
CA GLY A 89 -0.72 5.95 -15.95
C GLY A 89 0.30 7.05 -15.63
N ALA A 90 0.00 7.91 -14.65
CA ALA A 90 0.91 8.96 -14.19
C ALA A 90 2.21 8.39 -13.60
N ALA A 91 2.13 7.35 -12.77
CA ALA A 91 3.31 6.69 -12.19
C ALA A 91 4.20 6.06 -13.27
N ILE A 92 3.61 5.42 -14.28
CA ILE A 92 4.35 4.87 -15.44
C ILE A 92 5.04 5.99 -16.21
N MET A 93 4.32 7.06 -16.55
CA MET A 93 4.85 8.19 -17.31
C MET A 93 6.00 8.90 -16.61
N CYS A 94 5.96 8.96 -15.28
CA CYS A 94 6.96 9.61 -14.44
C CYS A 94 8.04 8.64 -13.90
N GLU A 95 8.03 7.37 -14.33
CA GLU A 95 8.94 6.31 -13.86
C GLU A 95 8.98 6.16 -12.32
N VAL A 96 7.82 6.31 -11.66
CA VAL A 96 7.70 6.25 -10.20
C VAL A 96 7.53 4.80 -9.75
N PRO A 97 8.50 4.23 -9.02
CA PRO A 97 8.42 2.85 -8.56
C PRO A 97 7.42 2.72 -7.40
N MET A 98 6.41 1.86 -7.59
CA MET A 98 5.42 1.55 -6.57
C MET A 98 4.86 0.14 -6.76
N VAL A 99 4.33 -0.43 -5.67
CA VAL A 99 3.66 -1.74 -5.64
C VAL A 99 2.20 -1.57 -5.29
#